data_AF-A0A1H8HGN0-F1
#
_entry.id   AF-A0A1H8HGN0-F1
#
_cell.length_a   1.000
_cell.length_b   1.000
_cell.length_c   1.000
_cell.angle_alpha   90.00
_cell.angle_beta   90.00
_cell.angle_gamma   90.00
#
_symmetry.space_group_name_H-M   'P 1'
#
loop_
_entity.id
_entity.type
_entity.pdbx_description
1 polymer ?
#
loop_
_entity_poly.entity_id
_entity_poly.type
_entity_poly.pdbx_seq_one_letter_code
_entity_poly.pdbx_strand_id
1 'polypeptide(L)'
;MKTRKFGLVCLFVLLITTGIIGSHAAAFAEDAQQQSEGFNLPTDILILFPEDQIQAAKAKGYEVKFSKYPLSRYNLEMEIEERQLWEVNDLLADSAYVLIHRINNFIWQSLLKWDYIVILLVESAFSLNMVNQFADAVEKAVQQLAGFNGSGYGSSGIIGNFLTFMIIVAGAWIAYQGMIKKKTTEALNGMLISVLTLILGLAFFANAGGVMRYLNDISSGLSQEVMGVGIAFQNEISTENSVSYPSDVSSMVIADKLYNMFVYEPYLMLQYGKTSSDPKLTKERIEKILGNKVGSTARMNAVTEEKKGSEELGYEPNPMVTTFGTFERLSLLFLLCVSHFVLGMLFLVIAGSMILYQFLFVLIALFAPFAFLMALNPAWSSVATTWFRKFVGYQLIKLIIGVFFSMLLTLSQFLYDVNPPQKVGYIWTIAMQLILVVGVVWKRKDLLEILQAPMAKEKKLDGNINIEMPINYVTKYTEKMASRVQNLRIRK
;
A
#
# COMPACT_ATOMS: atom_id res chain seq x y z
N MET A 1 -19.38 38.89 -1.72
CA MET A 1 -18.75 39.50 -0.51
C MET A 1 -18.49 38.53 0.64
N LYS A 2 -19.08 37.32 0.71
CA LYS A 2 -18.86 36.34 1.80
C LYS A 2 -17.58 35.48 1.67
N THR A 3 -17.10 35.23 0.45
CA THR A 3 -15.91 34.39 0.18
C THR A 3 -14.58 35.07 0.55
N ARG A 4 -14.49 36.41 0.42
CA ARG A 4 -13.30 37.17 0.85
C ARG A 4 -13.10 37.18 2.37
N LYS A 5 -14.19 37.10 3.15
CA LYS A 5 -14.10 37.05 4.62
C LYS A 5 -13.57 35.71 5.13
N PHE A 6 -13.89 34.61 4.44
CA PHE A 6 -13.41 33.28 4.84
C PHE A 6 -11.91 33.11 4.60
N GLY A 7 -11.38 33.62 3.47
CA GLY A 7 -9.95 33.62 3.19
C GLY A 7 -9.15 34.46 4.19
N LEU A 8 -9.68 35.63 4.58
CA LEU A 8 -9.04 36.54 5.53
C LEU A 8 -9.09 36.00 6.96
N VAL A 9 -10.15 35.27 7.33
CA VAL A 9 -10.24 34.58 8.63
C VAL A 9 -9.30 33.38 8.68
N CYS A 10 -9.15 32.59 7.61
CA CYS A 10 -8.14 31.53 7.57
C CYS A 10 -6.72 32.08 7.69
N LEU A 11 -6.42 33.21 7.04
CA LEU A 11 -5.12 33.86 7.08
C LEU A 11 -4.85 34.51 8.46
N PHE A 12 -5.89 35.03 9.12
CA PHE A 12 -5.82 35.55 10.48
C PHE A 12 -5.68 34.45 11.54
N VAL A 13 -6.34 33.30 11.35
CA VAL A 13 -6.17 32.12 12.22
C VAL A 13 -4.78 31.49 12.02
N LEU A 14 -4.23 31.48 10.80
CA LEU A 14 -2.83 31.14 10.53
C LEU A 14 -1.85 32.12 11.18
N LEU A 15 -2.14 33.43 11.17
CA LEU A 15 -1.33 34.44 11.87
C LEU A 15 -1.37 34.31 13.40
N ILE A 16 -2.51 33.90 13.98
CA ILE A 16 -2.62 33.74 15.44
C ILE A 16 -1.97 32.43 15.91
N THR A 17 -2.09 31.34 15.16
CA THR A 17 -1.38 30.08 15.50
C THR A 17 0.13 30.20 15.25
N THR A 18 0.57 31.05 14.31
CA THR A 18 2.00 31.34 14.09
C THR A 18 2.56 32.40 15.05
N GLY A 19 1.72 33.28 15.62
CA GLY A 19 2.13 34.30 16.60
C GLY A 19 2.58 33.72 17.94
N ILE A 20 2.08 32.53 18.33
CA ILE A 20 2.45 31.86 19.59
C ILE A 20 3.87 31.24 19.51
N ILE A 21 4.42 31.06 18.30
CA ILE A 21 5.81 30.58 18.10
C ILE A 21 6.78 31.76 17.94
N GLY A 22 6.29 32.96 17.58
CA GLY A 22 7.09 34.17 17.37
C GLY A 22 7.64 34.82 18.65
N SER A 23 6.97 34.64 19.79
CA SER A 23 7.40 35.18 21.08
C SER A 23 8.57 34.43 21.73
N HIS A 24 9.10 33.37 21.10
CA HIS A 24 10.33 32.71 21.57
C HIS A 24 11.56 33.13 20.77
N ALA A 25 11.42 33.61 19.53
CA ALA A 25 12.57 34.03 18.72
C ALA A 25 13.25 35.33 19.23
N ALA A 26 12.49 36.23 19.87
CA ALA A 26 13.04 37.50 20.37
C ALA A 26 13.82 37.36 21.70
N ALA A 27 13.71 36.23 22.41
CA ALA A 27 14.38 36.02 23.70
C ALA A 27 15.74 35.31 23.58
N PHE A 28 16.16 34.87 22.39
CA PHE A 28 17.42 34.14 22.17
C PHE A 28 18.53 34.97 21.52
N ALA A 29 18.32 36.28 21.33
CA ALA A 29 19.35 37.15 20.74
C ALA A 29 20.48 37.51 21.72
N GLU A 30 20.38 37.15 23.00
CA GLU A 30 21.35 37.58 24.02
C GLU A 30 22.35 36.51 24.51
N ASP A 31 22.21 35.24 24.10
CA ASP A 31 23.13 34.15 24.49
C ASP A 31 23.73 33.41 23.29
N ALA A 32 24.56 34.11 22.52
CA ALA A 32 25.40 33.50 21.49
C ALA A 32 26.69 32.93 22.11
N GLN A 33 26.68 31.67 22.59
CA GLN A 33 27.81 30.72 22.58
C GLN A 33 27.54 29.35 23.27
N GLN A 34 26.33 28.80 23.21
CA GLN A 34 26.10 27.39 23.54
C GLN A 34 25.72 26.60 22.30
N GLN A 35 26.36 25.45 22.09
CA GLN A 35 25.96 24.47 21.07
C GLN A 35 24.53 24.02 21.38
N SER A 36 23.54 24.63 20.72
CA SER A 36 22.15 24.17 20.77
C SER A 36 22.07 22.77 20.19
N GLU A 37 21.61 21.81 21.00
CA GLU A 37 21.32 20.45 20.55
C GLU A 37 20.10 20.38 19.60
N GLY A 38 19.36 21.47 19.44
CA GLY A 38 18.13 21.55 18.63
C GLY A 38 16.92 20.88 19.30
N PHE A 39 15.78 20.90 18.61
CA PHE A 39 14.50 20.41 19.13
C PHE A 39 13.79 19.46 18.15
N ASN A 40 12.95 18.58 18.70
CA ASN A 40 11.98 17.80 17.94
C ASN A 40 10.68 18.59 17.83
N LEU A 41 9.93 18.41 16.74
CA LEU A 41 8.64 19.07 16.57
C LEU A 41 7.52 18.20 17.15
N PRO A 42 6.42 18.79 17.67
CA PRO A 42 5.23 18.05 18.09
C PRO A 42 4.60 17.20 16.98
N THR A 43 5.04 17.35 15.74
CA THR A 43 4.60 16.50 14.64
C THR A 43 5.14 15.07 14.73
N ASP A 44 6.26 14.86 15.43
CA ASP A 44 6.92 13.55 15.56
C ASP A 44 6.10 12.58 16.41
N ILE A 45 5.25 13.08 17.31
CA ILE A 45 4.36 12.24 18.13
C ILE A 45 3.07 11.84 17.41
N LEU A 46 2.75 12.47 16.27
CA LEU A 46 1.49 12.21 15.55
C LEU A 46 1.55 10.96 14.67
N ILE A 47 2.76 10.46 14.40
CA ILE A 47 3.00 9.32 13.51
C ILE A 47 3.76 8.28 14.32
N LEU A 48 3.16 7.11 14.48
CA LEU A 48 3.77 5.97 15.13
C LEU A 48 4.19 4.97 14.06
N PHE A 49 5.50 4.70 14.00
CA PHE A 49 6.04 3.71 13.09
C PHE A 49 5.76 2.30 13.62
N PRO A 50 5.48 1.30 12.75
CA PRO A 50 5.23 -0.07 13.18
C PRO A 50 6.54 -0.76 13.63
N GLU A 51 6.96 -0.52 14.87
CA GLU A 51 8.26 -0.96 15.40
C GLU A 51 8.47 -2.48 15.31
N ASP A 52 7.46 -3.28 15.63
CA ASP A 52 7.54 -4.75 15.59
C ASP A 52 7.90 -5.26 14.19
N GLN A 53 7.28 -4.68 13.16
CA GLN A 53 7.51 -5.07 11.78
C GLN A 53 8.86 -4.57 11.26
N ILE A 54 9.30 -3.39 11.71
CA ILE A 54 10.62 -2.84 11.40
C ILE A 54 11.72 -3.72 12.00
N GLN A 55 11.57 -4.15 13.25
CA GLN A 55 12.52 -5.06 13.90
C GLN A 55 12.54 -6.42 13.20
N ALA A 56 11.38 -6.95 12.80
CA ALA A 56 11.29 -8.19 12.03
C ALA A 56 11.98 -8.09 10.66
N ALA A 57 11.86 -6.95 9.97
CA ALA A 57 12.55 -6.69 8.72
C ALA A 57 14.07 -6.60 8.90
N LYS A 58 14.52 -5.91 9.97
CA LYS A 58 15.94 -5.79 10.32
C LYS A 58 16.58 -7.15 10.65
N ALA A 59 15.85 -8.01 11.37
CA ALA A 59 16.29 -9.38 11.66
C ALA A 59 16.51 -10.22 10.39
N LYS A 60 15.87 -9.85 9.27
CA LYS A 60 15.99 -10.50 7.95
C LYS A 60 16.95 -9.77 7.01
N GLY A 61 17.73 -8.81 7.50
CA GLY A 61 18.74 -8.10 6.73
C GLY A 61 18.21 -6.96 5.85
N TYR A 62 16.95 -6.53 6.05
CA TYR A 62 16.40 -5.37 5.34
C TYR A 62 16.40 -4.13 6.24
N GLU A 63 17.08 -3.06 5.80
CA GLU A 63 17.08 -1.77 6.48
C GLU A 63 15.93 -0.89 5.96
N VAL A 64 14.97 -0.60 6.84
CA VAL A 64 13.76 0.17 6.52
C VAL A 64 14.06 1.66 6.47
N LYS A 65 13.91 2.29 5.30
CA LYS A 65 14.29 3.69 5.06
C LYS A 65 13.25 4.69 5.56
N PHE A 66 11.95 4.41 5.44
CA PHE A 66 10.90 5.39 5.78
C PHE A 66 10.87 5.76 7.27
N SER A 67 11.44 4.89 8.11
CA SER A 67 11.57 5.09 9.56
C SER A 67 12.93 5.66 10.00
N LYS A 68 13.87 5.88 9.05
CA LYS A 68 15.24 6.30 9.37
C LYS A 68 15.30 7.67 10.06
N TYR A 69 14.43 8.59 9.66
CA TYR A 69 14.35 9.93 10.25
C TYR A 69 12.92 10.25 10.70
N PRO A 70 12.73 10.90 11.86
CA PRO A 70 11.43 11.41 12.24
C PRO A 70 11.02 12.57 11.33
N LEU A 71 9.71 12.83 11.25
CA LEU A 71 9.12 13.78 10.31
C LEU A 71 9.70 15.20 10.46
N SER A 72 10.02 15.63 11.67
CA SER A 72 10.64 16.93 11.94
C SER A 72 11.98 17.14 11.25
N ARG A 73 12.73 16.08 10.93
CA ARG A 73 14.03 16.20 10.27
C ARG A 73 13.92 16.68 8.84
N TYR A 74 12.75 16.53 8.21
CA TYR A 74 12.48 17.03 6.88
C TYR A 74 12.04 18.51 6.88
N ASN A 75 12.28 19.27 7.95
CA ASN A 75 12.06 20.71 7.93
C ASN A 75 12.93 21.39 6.87
N LEU A 76 12.32 22.29 6.08
CA LEU A 76 13.05 23.05 5.06
C LEU A 76 13.84 24.14 5.75
N GLU A 77 15.12 24.24 5.41
CA GLU A 77 16.00 25.25 6.00
C GLU A 77 16.21 26.40 5.03
N MET A 78 16.27 27.62 5.57
CA MET A 78 16.61 28.83 4.85
C MET A 78 17.55 29.68 5.68
N GLU A 79 18.55 30.26 5.02
CA GLU A 79 19.45 31.24 5.61
C GLU A 79 19.26 32.59 4.88
N ILE A 80 19.14 33.66 5.66
CA ILE A 80 19.03 35.03 5.13
C ILE A 80 20.41 35.46 4.60
N GLU A 81 20.44 36.31 3.59
CA GLU A 81 21.70 36.88 3.10
C GLU A 81 22.26 37.87 4.12
N GLU A 82 23.58 37.81 4.37
CA GLU A 82 24.23 38.81 5.22
C GLU A 82 24.28 40.13 4.45
N ARG A 83 23.62 41.18 4.96
CA ARG A 83 23.58 42.53 4.36
C ARG A 83 24.02 43.62 5.34
N GLN A 84 24.48 44.75 4.79
CA GLN A 84 24.95 45.89 5.57
C GLN A 84 23.78 46.65 6.25
N LEU A 85 23.98 47.08 7.50
CA LEU A 85 22.92 47.49 8.45
C LEU A 85 22.05 48.71 8.06
N TRP A 86 22.34 49.44 6.99
CA TRP A 86 21.65 50.69 6.61
C TRP A 86 20.56 50.52 5.55
N GLU A 87 20.26 49.30 5.14
CA GLU A 87 19.26 48.94 4.13
C GLU A 87 17.85 48.78 4.76
N VAL A 88 17.23 49.90 5.16
CA VAL A 88 15.97 49.89 5.96
C VAL A 88 14.72 49.43 5.17
N ASN A 89 14.70 49.59 3.84
CA ASN A 89 13.65 49.05 2.98
C ASN A 89 13.69 47.51 2.93
N ASP A 90 14.85 46.92 3.20
CA ASP A 90 15.10 45.50 3.07
C ASP A 90 14.73 44.71 4.32
N LEU A 91 14.52 45.38 5.46
CA LEU A 91 13.99 44.75 6.68
C LEU A 91 12.53 44.26 6.50
N LEU A 92 11.74 44.97 5.69
CA LEU A 92 10.40 44.53 5.28
C LEU A 92 10.48 43.37 4.28
N ALA A 93 11.43 43.39 3.34
CA ALA A 93 11.63 42.31 2.37
C ALA A 93 12.11 41.01 3.05
N ASP A 94 13.10 41.08 3.94
CA ASP A 94 13.59 39.94 4.72
C ASP A 94 12.49 39.38 5.63
N SER A 95 11.67 40.24 6.25
CA SER A 95 10.50 39.79 6.99
C SER A 95 9.47 39.06 6.11
N ALA A 96 9.31 39.49 4.85
CA ALA A 96 8.43 38.85 3.89
C ALA A 96 8.99 37.49 3.43
N TYR A 97 10.30 37.37 3.17
CA TYR A 97 10.94 36.08 2.87
C TYR A 97 10.84 35.10 4.04
N VAL A 98 11.07 35.55 5.28
CA VAL A 98 10.88 34.74 6.48
C VAL A 98 9.42 34.30 6.62
N LEU A 99 8.45 35.17 6.34
CA LEU A 99 7.04 34.81 6.35
C LEU A 99 6.71 33.75 5.29
N ILE A 100 7.17 33.92 4.04
CA ILE A 100 6.94 32.94 2.98
C ILE A 100 7.62 31.61 3.32
N HIS A 101 8.84 31.64 3.86
CA HIS A 101 9.52 30.45 4.32
C HIS A 101 8.74 29.70 5.42
N ARG A 102 8.15 30.42 6.39
CA ARG A 102 7.25 29.82 7.38
C ARG A 102 6.01 29.20 6.73
N ILE A 103 5.45 29.85 5.71
CA ILE A 103 4.32 29.30 4.92
C ILE A 103 4.76 28.03 4.17
N ASN A 104 5.93 28.03 3.52
CA ASN A 104 6.49 26.87 2.85
C ASN A 104 6.62 25.70 3.82
N ASN A 105 7.23 25.94 4.99
CA ASN A 105 7.36 24.92 6.01
C ASN A 105 6.00 24.45 6.55
N PHE A 106 5.03 25.33 6.76
CA PHE A 106 3.69 24.92 7.17
C PHE A 106 3.02 23.99 6.14
N ILE A 107 3.07 24.36 4.86
CA ILE A 107 2.50 23.56 3.76
C ILE A 107 3.21 22.21 3.67
N TRP A 108 4.55 22.23 3.65
CA TRP A 108 5.38 21.04 3.56
C TRP A 108 5.15 20.08 4.73
N GLN A 109 5.16 20.57 5.97
CA GLN A 109 4.92 19.76 7.17
C GLN A 109 3.49 19.18 7.19
N SER A 110 2.52 19.88 6.61
CA SER A 110 1.16 19.37 6.46
C SER A 110 1.09 18.28 5.39
N LEU A 111 1.80 18.48 4.27
CA LEU A 111 1.90 17.52 3.19
C LEU A 111 2.60 16.23 3.64
N LEU A 112 3.71 16.34 4.38
CA LEU A 112 4.41 15.21 4.98
C LEU A 112 3.47 14.35 5.83
N LYS A 113 2.64 14.96 6.68
CA LYS A 113 1.67 14.21 7.50
C LYS A 113 0.69 13.43 6.63
N TRP A 114 0.17 14.07 5.57
CA TRP A 114 -0.69 13.41 4.60
C TRP A 114 0.03 12.22 3.95
N ASP A 115 1.25 12.43 3.47
CA ASP A 115 2.04 11.42 2.79
C ASP A 115 2.37 10.23 3.70
N TYR A 116 2.75 10.48 4.95
CA TYR A 116 2.98 9.41 5.93
C TYR A 116 1.69 8.66 6.30
N ILE A 117 0.52 9.32 6.38
CA ILE A 117 -0.76 8.62 6.56
C ILE A 117 -1.02 7.67 5.38
N VAL A 118 -0.78 8.13 4.15
CA VAL A 118 -0.92 7.30 2.94
C VAL A 118 0.05 6.11 3.01
N ILE A 119 1.33 6.36 3.28
CA ILE A 119 2.37 5.33 3.36
C ILE A 119 1.99 4.29 4.41
N LEU A 120 1.63 4.71 5.63
CA LEU A 120 1.28 3.80 6.72
C LEU A 120 0.00 3.01 6.43
N LEU A 121 -1.03 3.61 5.83
CA LEU A 121 -2.25 2.89 5.47
C LEU A 121 -2.01 1.87 4.35
N VAL A 122 -1.15 2.19 3.38
CA VAL A 122 -0.75 1.23 2.34
C VAL A 122 0.10 0.12 2.95
N GLU A 123 1.13 0.46 3.73
CA GLU A 123 1.95 -0.51 4.45
C GLU A 123 1.07 -1.46 5.24
N SER A 124 0.16 -0.92 6.05
CA SER A 124 -0.82 -1.68 6.81
C SER A 124 -1.69 -2.53 5.89
N ALA A 125 -2.20 -2.05 4.76
CA ALA A 125 -3.02 -2.88 3.87
C ALA A 125 -2.29 -4.14 3.34
N PHE A 126 -0.97 -4.05 3.16
CA PHE A 126 -0.11 -5.15 2.71
C PHE A 126 0.43 -6.02 3.85
N SER A 127 0.73 -5.44 5.01
CA SER A 127 1.20 -6.17 6.20
C SER A 127 0.08 -6.74 7.05
N LEU A 128 -1.13 -6.15 6.97
CA LEU A 128 -2.24 -6.42 7.88
C LEU A 128 -2.52 -7.90 7.91
N ASN A 129 -2.10 -8.46 9.03
CA ASN A 129 -2.35 -9.82 9.45
C ASN A 129 -3.67 -9.91 10.22
N MET A 130 -4.63 -9.06 9.84
CA MET A 130 -5.92 -8.94 10.50
C MET A 130 -6.63 -10.29 10.54
N VAL A 131 -6.46 -11.10 9.48
CA VAL A 131 -6.92 -12.48 9.45
C VAL A 131 -6.33 -13.29 10.60
N ASN A 132 -5.02 -13.27 10.85
CA ASN A 132 -4.44 -14.05 11.94
C ASN A 132 -4.83 -13.51 13.32
N GLN A 133 -5.03 -12.19 13.45
CA GLN A 133 -5.51 -11.57 14.70
C GLN A 133 -6.94 -12.00 15.05
N PHE A 134 -7.83 -12.09 14.04
CA PHE A 134 -9.21 -12.49 14.26
C PHE A 134 -9.47 -13.99 14.08
N ALA A 135 -8.54 -14.75 13.49
CA ALA A 135 -8.75 -16.16 13.16
C ALA A 135 -9.19 -17.00 14.37
N ASP A 136 -8.57 -16.82 15.54
CA ASP A 136 -8.97 -17.58 16.74
C ASP A 136 -10.32 -17.14 17.29
N ALA A 137 -10.63 -15.84 17.23
CA ALA A 137 -11.91 -15.32 17.66
C ALA A 137 -13.04 -15.79 16.74
N VAL A 138 -12.81 -15.76 15.43
CA VAL A 138 -13.73 -16.25 14.40
C VAL A 138 -13.90 -17.74 14.51
N GLU A 139 -12.84 -18.51 14.73
CA GLU A 139 -12.92 -19.96 14.92
C GLU A 139 -13.81 -20.31 16.10
N LYS A 140 -13.58 -19.68 17.26
CA LYS A 140 -14.44 -19.86 18.44
C LYS A 140 -15.88 -19.46 18.16
N ALA A 141 -16.11 -18.34 17.47
CA ALA A 141 -17.45 -17.89 17.12
C ALA A 141 -18.14 -18.87 16.16
N VAL A 142 -17.46 -19.37 15.13
CA VAL A 142 -17.96 -20.36 14.18
C VAL A 142 -18.27 -21.68 14.90
N GLN A 143 -17.39 -22.15 15.79
CA GLN A 143 -17.62 -23.35 16.58
C GLN A 143 -18.83 -23.21 17.51
N GLN A 144 -18.95 -22.08 18.23
CA GLN A 144 -20.10 -21.79 19.09
C GLN A 144 -21.41 -21.69 18.29
N LEU A 145 -21.40 -20.97 17.15
CA LEU A 145 -22.56 -20.83 16.28
C LEU A 145 -22.96 -22.18 15.66
N ALA A 146 -22.00 -23.02 15.30
CA ALA A 146 -22.27 -24.37 14.82
C ALA A 146 -22.75 -25.29 15.95
N GLY A 147 -22.36 -25.05 17.20
CA GLY A 147 -22.57 -26.00 18.30
C GLY A 147 -21.53 -27.10 18.35
N PHE A 148 -20.34 -26.86 17.81
CA PHE A 148 -19.25 -27.82 17.74
C PHE A 148 -18.57 -27.95 19.11
N ASN A 149 -18.42 -29.17 19.61
CA ASN A 149 -17.86 -29.46 20.94
C ASN A 149 -16.47 -30.12 20.90
N GLY A 150 -15.73 -30.00 19.78
CA GLY A 150 -14.42 -30.63 19.59
C GLY A 150 -14.48 -32.08 19.07
N SER A 151 -15.54 -32.82 19.40
CA SER A 151 -15.75 -34.22 18.95
C SER A 151 -16.79 -34.38 17.84
N GLY A 152 -17.58 -33.34 17.57
CA GLY A 152 -18.65 -33.36 16.56
C GLY A 152 -19.68 -32.26 16.78
N TYR A 153 -20.86 -32.43 16.16
CA TYR A 153 -22.02 -31.57 16.39
C TYR A 153 -22.61 -31.88 17.77
N GLY A 154 -22.59 -30.91 18.69
CA GLY A 154 -23.28 -30.99 19.97
C GLY A 154 -24.78 -30.70 19.84
N SER A 155 -25.48 -30.66 20.98
CA SER A 155 -26.92 -30.35 21.09
C SER A 155 -27.22 -28.85 21.28
N SER A 156 -26.25 -27.98 20.99
CA SER A 156 -26.40 -26.53 21.09
C SER A 156 -26.03 -25.89 19.75
N GLY A 157 -26.19 -24.58 19.60
CA GLY A 157 -25.89 -23.88 18.35
C GLY A 157 -26.87 -24.17 17.21
N ILE A 158 -26.66 -23.51 16.07
CA ILE A 158 -27.55 -23.55 14.90
C ILE A 158 -27.53 -24.94 14.25
N ILE A 159 -26.36 -25.57 14.08
CA ILE A 159 -26.33 -26.94 13.53
C ILE A 159 -26.94 -27.89 14.54
N GLY A 160 -26.49 -27.91 15.80
CA GLY A 160 -26.99 -28.85 16.80
C GLY A 160 -28.52 -28.86 16.94
N ASN A 161 -29.15 -27.67 16.92
CA ASN A 161 -30.61 -27.54 17.06
C ASN A 161 -31.39 -27.94 15.81
N PHE A 162 -30.84 -27.69 14.61
CA PHE A 162 -31.58 -27.85 13.35
C PHE A 162 -31.11 -29.02 12.48
N LEU A 163 -30.02 -29.69 12.84
CA LEU A 163 -29.40 -30.76 12.05
C LEU A 163 -30.38 -31.91 11.78
N THR A 164 -31.03 -32.44 12.81
CA THR A 164 -31.99 -33.54 12.67
C THR A 164 -33.16 -33.15 11.77
N PHE A 165 -33.70 -31.94 11.95
CA PHE A 165 -34.75 -31.41 11.09
C PHE A 165 -34.27 -31.32 9.63
N MET A 166 -33.08 -30.78 9.39
CA MET A 166 -32.52 -30.65 8.04
C MET A 166 -32.20 -32.00 7.39
N ILE A 167 -31.78 -33.01 8.16
CA ILE A 167 -31.60 -34.38 7.67
C ILE A 167 -32.95 -34.98 7.24
N ILE A 168 -34.01 -34.78 8.00
CA ILE A 168 -35.36 -35.24 7.64
C ILE A 168 -35.82 -34.56 6.35
N VAL A 169 -35.65 -33.25 6.24
CA VAL A 169 -36.01 -32.49 5.03
C VAL A 169 -35.20 -32.96 3.81
N ALA A 170 -33.89 -33.16 3.97
CA ALA A 170 -33.03 -33.68 2.91
C ALA A 170 -33.44 -35.10 2.49
N GLY A 171 -33.70 -35.99 3.45
CA GLY A 171 -34.15 -37.36 3.21
C GLY A 171 -35.49 -37.41 2.49
N ALA A 172 -36.46 -36.58 2.88
CA ALA A 172 -37.74 -36.45 2.21
C ALA A 172 -37.57 -35.99 0.75
N TRP A 173 -36.68 -35.02 0.49
CA TRP A 173 -36.37 -34.57 -0.86
C TRP A 173 -35.72 -35.68 -1.70
N ILE A 174 -34.75 -36.41 -1.15
CA ILE A 174 -34.05 -37.51 -1.83
C ILE A 174 -35.06 -38.64 -2.16
N ALA A 175 -35.89 -39.04 -1.20
CA ALA A 175 -36.93 -40.04 -1.39
C ALA A 175 -37.93 -39.62 -2.47
N TYR A 176 -38.36 -38.35 -2.46
CA TYR A 176 -39.23 -37.79 -3.49
C TYR A 176 -38.60 -37.86 -4.89
N GLN A 177 -37.33 -37.48 -5.04
CA GLN A 177 -36.63 -37.55 -6.33
C GLN A 177 -36.42 -38.98 -6.81
N GLY A 178 -36.01 -39.89 -5.91
CA GLY A 178 -35.67 -41.27 -6.24
C GLY A 178 -36.90 -42.15 -6.48
N MET A 179 -37.88 -42.11 -5.58
CA MET A 179 -39.03 -43.02 -5.61
C MET A 179 -40.19 -42.49 -6.44
N ILE A 180 -40.51 -41.19 -6.34
CA ILE A 180 -41.69 -40.61 -7.00
C ILE A 180 -41.34 -40.12 -8.41
N LYS A 181 -40.29 -39.28 -8.53
CA LYS A 181 -39.84 -38.78 -9.83
C LYS A 181 -38.99 -39.78 -10.63
N LYS A 182 -38.63 -40.92 -10.03
CA LYS A 182 -37.78 -41.97 -10.62
C LYS A 182 -36.43 -41.46 -11.14
N LYS A 183 -35.92 -40.37 -10.57
CA LYS A 183 -34.63 -39.76 -10.93
C LYS A 183 -33.53 -40.29 -10.00
N THR A 184 -33.19 -41.56 -10.16
CA THR A 184 -32.23 -42.27 -9.29
C THR A 184 -30.86 -41.60 -9.24
N THR A 185 -30.35 -41.10 -10.37
CA THR A 185 -29.07 -40.37 -10.42
C THR A 185 -29.11 -39.06 -9.66
N GLU A 186 -30.17 -38.26 -9.79
CA GLU A 186 -30.31 -36.99 -9.03
C GLU A 186 -30.45 -37.25 -7.52
N ALA A 187 -31.18 -38.32 -7.14
CA ALA A 187 -31.32 -38.72 -5.74
C ALA A 187 -29.98 -39.19 -5.13
N LEU A 188 -29.21 -40.01 -5.86
CA LEU A 188 -27.87 -40.44 -5.45
C LEU A 188 -26.90 -39.25 -5.35
N ASN A 189 -26.89 -38.37 -6.34
CA ASN A 189 -26.05 -37.17 -6.30
C ASN A 189 -26.43 -36.26 -5.12
N GLY A 190 -27.73 -36.08 -4.86
CA GLY A 190 -28.21 -35.32 -3.71
C GLY A 190 -27.74 -35.91 -2.38
N MET A 191 -27.85 -37.24 -2.22
CA MET A 191 -27.35 -37.94 -1.03
C MET A 191 -25.84 -37.73 -0.84
N LEU A 192 -25.05 -37.89 -1.91
CA LEU A 192 -23.60 -37.67 -1.87
C LEU A 192 -23.26 -36.23 -1.48
N ILE A 193 -23.93 -35.24 -2.06
CA ILE A 193 -23.71 -33.82 -1.75
C ILE A 193 -24.07 -33.51 -0.28
N SER A 194 -25.18 -34.05 0.23
CA SER A 194 -25.55 -33.88 1.65
C SER A 194 -24.50 -34.47 2.59
N VAL A 195 -24.01 -35.68 2.32
CA VAL A 195 -22.96 -36.33 3.13
C VAL A 195 -21.65 -35.55 3.03
N LEU A 196 -21.23 -35.16 1.83
CA LEU A 196 -20.03 -34.34 1.62
C LEU A 196 -20.14 -32.99 2.36
N THR A 197 -21.31 -32.36 2.32
CA THR A 197 -21.55 -31.09 3.03
C THR A 197 -21.38 -31.24 4.54
N LEU A 198 -21.85 -32.35 5.13
CA LEU A 198 -21.63 -32.63 6.55
C LEU A 198 -20.14 -32.78 6.89
N ILE A 199 -19.42 -33.55 6.08
CA ILE A 199 -17.99 -33.82 6.29
C ILE A 199 -17.17 -32.54 6.13
N LEU A 200 -17.41 -31.76 5.07
CA LEU A 200 -16.72 -30.50 4.81
C LEU A 200 -17.07 -29.44 5.85
N GLY A 201 -18.33 -29.37 6.29
CA GLY A 201 -18.76 -28.49 7.37
C GLY A 201 -18.03 -28.81 8.66
N LEU A 202 -18.00 -30.09 9.08
CA LEU A 202 -17.26 -30.54 10.26
C LEU A 202 -15.77 -30.17 10.17
N ALA A 203 -15.14 -30.47 9.04
CA ALA A 203 -13.72 -30.17 8.81
C ALA A 203 -13.44 -28.67 8.91
N PHE A 204 -14.31 -27.83 8.32
CA PHE A 204 -14.17 -26.39 8.40
C PHE A 204 -14.39 -25.86 9.83
N PHE A 205 -15.44 -26.29 10.54
CA PHE A 205 -15.72 -25.81 11.90
C PHE A 205 -14.64 -26.24 12.90
N ALA A 206 -14.06 -27.42 12.71
CA ALA A 206 -12.98 -27.92 13.56
C ALA A 206 -11.70 -27.08 13.46
N ASN A 207 -11.46 -26.38 12.35
CA ASN A 207 -10.24 -25.62 12.12
C ASN A 207 -10.46 -24.38 11.23
N ALA A 208 -11.49 -23.59 11.53
CA ALA A 208 -11.86 -22.45 10.69
C ALA A 208 -10.75 -21.40 10.68
N GLY A 209 -10.11 -21.17 11.84
CA GLY A 209 -8.98 -20.25 11.96
C GLY A 209 -7.79 -20.72 11.13
N GLY A 210 -7.44 -22.01 11.17
CA GLY A 210 -6.38 -22.57 10.33
C GLY A 210 -6.63 -22.43 8.83
N VAL A 211 -7.86 -22.70 8.36
CA VAL A 211 -8.23 -22.50 6.95
C VAL A 211 -8.12 -21.03 6.55
N MET A 212 -8.57 -20.12 7.41
CA MET A 212 -8.46 -18.68 7.17
C MET A 212 -7.01 -18.21 7.06
N ARG A 213 -6.15 -18.66 7.98
CA ARG A 213 -4.71 -18.38 7.96
C ARG A 213 -4.07 -18.90 6.68
N TYR A 214 -4.33 -20.16 6.32
CA TYR A 214 -3.80 -20.77 5.11
C TYR A 214 -4.15 -19.98 3.83
N LEU A 215 -5.42 -19.58 3.68
CA LEU A 215 -5.82 -18.76 2.53
C LEU A 215 -5.18 -17.38 2.55
N ASN A 216 -5.01 -16.79 3.74
CA ASN A 216 -4.34 -15.51 3.87
C ASN A 216 -2.86 -15.60 3.54
N ASP A 217 -2.16 -16.64 4.00
CA ASP A 217 -0.75 -16.89 3.76
C ASP A 217 -0.47 -17.12 2.26
N ILE A 218 -1.33 -17.88 1.56
CA ILE A 218 -1.28 -18.01 0.10
C ILE A 218 -1.39 -16.64 -0.55
N SER A 219 -2.39 -15.85 -0.16
CA SER A 219 -2.62 -14.57 -0.80
C SER A 219 -1.57 -13.52 -0.48
N SER A 220 -0.97 -13.52 0.72
CA SER A 220 0.18 -12.68 1.00
C SER A 220 1.39 -13.16 0.22
N GLY A 221 1.69 -14.47 0.26
CA GLY A 221 2.83 -15.08 -0.41
C GLY A 221 2.85 -14.85 -1.92
N LEU A 222 1.72 -15.06 -2.62
CA LEU A 222 1.65 -14.80 -4.06
C LEU A 222 1.71 -13.30 -4.38
N SER A 223 1.09 -12.43 -3.57
CA SER A 223 1.22 -10.98 -3.76
C SER A 223 2.68 -10.54 -3.61
N GLN A 224 3.42 -11.19 -2.71
CA GLN A 224 4.85 -10.96 -2.45
C GLN A 224 5.74 -11.50 -3.57
N GLU A 225 5.45 -12.67 -4.13
CA GLU A 225 6.19 -13.22 -5.26
C GLU A 225 6.04 -12.33 -6.50
N VAL A 226 4.82 -11.87 -6.81
CA VAL A 226 4.59 -10.96 -7.95
C VAL A 226 5.29 -9.60 -7.74
N MET A 227 5.36 -9.12 -6.49
CA MET A 227 6.20 -7.96 -6.14
C MET A 227 7.68 -8.22 -6.42
N GLY A 228 8.20 -9.38 -6.00
CA GLY A 228 9.57 -9.81 -6.24
C GLY A 228 9.92 -9.85 -7.72
N VAL A 229 9.02 -10.34 -8.57
CA VAL A 229 9.16 -10.31 -10.04
C VAL A 229 9.20 -8.87 -10.57
N GLY A 230 8.33 -7.99 -10.08
CA GLY A 230 8.34 -6.58 -10.46
C GLY A 230 9.64 -5.86 -10.07
N ILE A 231 10.24 -6.24 -8.93
CA ILE A 231 11.54 -5.72 -8.47
C ILE A 231 12.69 -6.33 -9.29
N ALA A 232 12.65 -7.63 -9.58
CA ALA A 232 13.66 -8.29 -10.42
C ALA A 232 13.70 -7.70 -11.83
N PHE A 233 12.53 -7.48 -12.45
CA PHE A 233 12.41 -6.80 -13.73
C PHE A 233 12.99 -5.38 -13.69
N GLN A 234 12.78 -4.65 -12.59
CA GLN A 234 13.40 -3.35 -12.38
C GLN A 234 14.93 -3.47 -12.29
N ASN A 235 15.45 -4.39 -11.49
CA ASN A 235 16.89 -4.58 -11.29
C ASN A 235 17.63 -5.09 -12.54
N GLU A 236 16.96 -5.76 -13.47
CA GLU A 236 17.55 -6.10 -14.78
C GLU A 236 17.76 -4.86 -15.66
N ILE A 237 16.99 -3.80 -15.43
CA ILE A 237 16.99 -2.58 -16.25
C ILE A 237 17.82 -1.48 -15.58
N SER A 238 17.69 -1.31 -14.26
CA SER A 238 18.49 -0.41 -13.44
C SER A 238 19.78 -1.15 -13.09
N THR A 239 20.94 -0.68 -13.56
CA THR A 239 22.29 -1.27 -13.38
C THR A 239 22.80 -1.27 -11.92
N GLU A 240 21.97 -1.70 -10.96
CA GLU A 240 22.31 -1.90 -9.55
C GLU A 240 22.22 -3.37 -9.15
N ASN A 241 23.07 -3.77 -8.19
CA ASN A 241 23.19 -5.14 -7.72
C ASN A 241 21.86 -5.72 -7.22
N SER A 242 21.56 -6.93 -7.66
CA SER A 242 20.33 -7.68 -7.39
C SER A 242 20.15 -8.01 -5.90
N VAL A 243 19.32 -7.23 -5.21
CA VAL A 243 18.85 -7.60 -3.87
C VAL A 243 17.45 -8.22 -4.00
N SER A 244 17.39 -9.55 -3.87
CA SER A 244 16.13 -10.29 -3.73
C SER A 244 15.65 -10.15 -2.29
N TYR A 245 14.48 -9.54 -2.10
CA TYR A 245 13.92 -9.31 -0.76
C TYR A 245 13.07 -10.50 -0.31
N PRO A 246 13.20 -10.98 0.93
CA PRO A 246 12.29 -11.99 1.48
C PRO A 246 10.82 -11.54 1.38
N SER A 247 9.92 -12.48 1.15
CA SER A 247 8.46 -12.24 1.05
C SER A 247 7.91 -11.43 2.24
N ASP A 248 8.48 -11.66 3.42
CA ASP A 248 7.97 -11.12 4.68
C ASP A 248 8.36 -9.65 4.93
N VAL A 249 9.19 -9.03 4.08
CA VAL A 249 9.54 -7.60 4.15
C VAL A 249 8.85 -6.75 3.09
N SER A 250 7.97 -7.32 2.27
CA SER A 250 7.43 -6.61 1.10
C SER A 250 6.54 -5.41 1.44
N SER A 251 5.83 -5.43 2.58
CA SER A 251 5.07 -4.24 3.03
C SER A 251 6.01 -3.07 3.30
N MET A 252 7.18 -3.34 3.90
CA MET A 252 8.22 -2.35 4.14
C MET A 252 8.86 -1.86 2.85
N VAL A 253 9.07 -2.75 1.88
CA VAL A 253 9.57 -2.36 0.55
C VAL A 253 8.57 -1.41 -0.12
N ILE A 254 7.26 -1.69 -0.09
CA ILE A 254 6.24 -0.78 -0.61
C ILE A 254 6.28 0.56 0.13
N ALA A 255 6.35 0.52 1.45
CA ALA A 255 6.41 1.72 2.28
C ALA A 255 7.63 2.58 1.90
N ASP A 256 8.80 1.96 1.72
CA ASP A 256 10.04 2.64 1.29
C ASP A 256 9.93 3.19 -0.14
N LYS A 257 9.28 2.48 -1.06
CA LYS A 257 9.02 2.99 -2.42
C LYS A 257 8.13 4.23 -2.39
N LEU A 258 7.05 4.20 -1.61
CA LEU A 258 6.15 5.35 -1.44
C LEU A 258 6.81 6.49 -0.68
N TYR A 259 7.61 6.19 0.34
CA TYR A 259 8.42 7.16 1.07
C TYR A 259 9.42 7.85 0.15
N ASN A 260 10.09 7.12 -0.73
CA ASN A 260 10.98 7.73 -1.72
C ASN A 260 10.20 8.68 -2.65
N MET A 261 9.03 8.24 -3.09
CA MET A 261 8.17 8.98 -4.02
C MET A 261 7.56 10.26 -3.40
N PHE A 262 7.06 10.20 -2.17
CA PHE A 262 6.31 11.28 -1.54
C PHE A 262 7.12 12.13 -0.56
N VAL A 263 8.14 11.57 0.08
CA VAL A 263 8.87 12.26 1.15
C VAL A 263 10.29 12.57 0.73
N TYR A 264 11.08 11.55 0.41
CA TYR A 264 12.51 11.70 0.22
C TYR A 264 12.86 12.52 -1.02
N GLU A 265 12.41 12.11 -2.21
CA GLU A 265 12.73 12.83 -3.45
C GLU A 265 12.17 14.25 -3.48
N PRO A 266 10.91 14.49 -3.06
CA PRO A 266 10.38 15.85 -2.96
C PRO A 266 11.14 16.72 -1.94
N TYR A 267 11.56 16.16 -0.80
CA TYR A 267 12.40 16.88 0.15
C TYR A 267 13.74 17.29 -0.48
N LEU A 268 14.42 16.37 -1.17
CA LEU A 268 15.70 16.68 -1.81
C LEU A 268 15.53 17.79 -2.85
N MET A 269 14.45 17.74 -3.63
CA MET A 269 14.14 18.78 -4.60
C MET A 269 13.88 20.14 -3.92
N LEU A 270 13.12 20.18 -2.84
CA LEU A 270 12.80 21.41 -2.12
C LEU A 270 14.01 21.99 -1.38
N GLN A 271 14.83 21.15 -0.76
CA GLN A 271 15.96 21.57 0.07
C GLN A 271 17.21 21.87 -0.78
N TYR A 272 17.52 21.00 -1.73
CA TYR A 272 18.77 21.02 -2.52
C TYR A 272 18.58 21.42 -3.98
N GLY A 273 17.34 21.48 -4.49
CA GLY A 273 17.07 21.73 -5.91
C GLY A 273 17.49 20.56 -6.81
N LYS A 274 17.71 19.38 -6.22
CA LYS A 274 18.30 18.20 -6.84
C LYS A 274 17.55 16.95 -6.39
N THR A 275 17.64 15.88 -7.16
CA THR A 275 17.07 14.58 -6.77
C THR A 275 18.16 13.56 -6.50
N SER A 276 17.81 12.40 -5.93
CA SER A 276 18.77 11.38 -5.51
C SER A 276 19.64 10.84 -6.66
N SER A 277 19.21 10.99 -7.91
CA SER A 277 19.94 10.60 -9.11
C SER A 277 21.08 11.57 -9.50
N ASP A 278 21.21 12.74 -8.85
CA ASP A 278 22.29 13.69 -9.11
C ASP A 278 23.60 13.22 -8.42
N PRO A 279 24.69 12.95 -9.17
CA PRO A 279 25.96 12.52 -8.60
C PRO A 279 26.56 13.50 -7.59
N LYS A 280 26.22 14.81 -7.69
CA LYS A 280 26.69 15.85 -6.79
C LYS A 280 26.00 15.84 -5.42
N LEU A 281 24.95 15.02 -5.25
CA LEU A 281 24.20 14.92 -4.00
C LEU A 281 24.55 13.61 -3.28
N THR A 282 25.65 13.64 -2.54
CA THR A 282 26.16 12.47 -1.81
C THR A 282 25.32 12.17 -0.55
N LYS A 283 25.34 10.91 -0.11
CA LYS A 283 24.62 10.49 1.12
C LYS A 283 25.10 11.29 2.33
N GLU A 284 26.41 11.47 2.51
CA GLU A 284 26.99 12.23 3.62
C GLU A 284 26.48 13.69 3.65
N ARG A 285 26.35 14.32 2.47
CA ARG A 285 25.81 15.68 2.33
C ARG A 285 24.35 15.78 2.78
N ILE A 286 23.54 14.76 2.47
CA ILE A 286 22.14 14.67 2.93
C ILE A 286 22.08 14.43 4.46
N GLU A 287 22.93 13.53 4.96
CA GLU A 287 22.96 13.16 6.38
C GLU A 287 23.44 14.30 7.28
N LYS A 288 24.31 15.19 6.81
CA LYS A 288 24.70 16.42 7.52
C LYS A 288 23.49 17.28 7.92
N ILE A 289 22.43 17.32 7.11
CA ILE A 289 21.19 18.04 7.46
C ILE A 289 20.21 17.11 8.18
N LEU A 290 19.79 16.00 7.54
CA LEU A 290 18.73 15.13 8.07
C LEU A 290 19.10 14.45 9.40
N GLY A 291 20.39 14.17 9.63
CA GLY A 291 20.88 13.57 10.87
C GLY A 291 20.83 14.50 12.08
N ASN A 292 20.78 15.81 11.87
CA ASN A 292 20.80 16.83 12.92
C ASN A 292 19.41 17.40 13.21
N LYS A 293 19.14 17.74 14.49
CA LYS A 293 17.82 18.23 14.94
C LYS A 293 17.56 19.62 14.38
N VAL A 294 16.28 19.99 14.25
CA VAL A 294 15.89 21.34 13.84
C VAL A 294 16.41 22.35 14.86
N GLY A 295 17.03 23.43 14.39
CA GLY A 295 17.61 24.46 15.26
C GLY A 295 18.89 24.05 16.00
N SER A 296 19.53 22.92 15.65
CA SER A 296 20.86 22.61 16.16
C SER A 296 21.93 23.39 15.41
N THR A 297 23.02 23.73 16.11
CA THR A 297 24.14 24.47 15.50
C THR A 297 24.79 23.69 14.36
N ALA A 298 24.91 22.36 14.51
CA ALA A 298 25.43 21.49 13.47
C ALA A 298 24.59 21.51 12.19
N ARG A 299 23.25 21.56 12.31
CA ARG A 299 22.34 21.64 11.16
C ARG A 299 22.46 23.01 10.47
N MET A 300 22.49 24.09 11.24
CA MET A 300 22.64 25.44 10.71
C MET A 300 23.95 25.59 9.94
N ASN A 301 25.07 25.12 10.50
CA ASN A 301 26.38 25.14 9.82
C ASN A 301 26.35 24.38 8.49
N ALA A 302 25.70 23.21 8.46
CA ALA A 302 25.53 22.45 7.22
C ALA A 302 24.72 23.23 6.16
N VAL A 303 23.68 23.97 6.57
CA VAL A 303 22.90 24.84 5.66
C VAL A 303 23.74 26.00 5.15
N THR A 304 24.62 26.57 5.98
CA THR A 304 25.57 27.61 5.55
C THR A 304 26.58 27.09 4.53
N GLU A 305 27.09 25.87 4.71
CA GLU A 305 27.92 25.19 3.71
C GLU A 305 27.16 24.98 2.39
N GLU A 306 25.88 24.61 2.45
CA GLU A 306 25.02 24.47 1.27
C GLU A 306 24.82 25.79 0.53
N LYS A 307 24.59 26.88 1.26
CA LYS A 307 24.42 28.23 0.69
C LYS A 307 25.67 28.71 -0.03
N LYS A 308 26.85 28.48 0.54
CA LYS A 308 28.14 28.91 -0.04
C LYS A 308 28.62 28.01 -1.18
N GLY A 309 28.16 26.76 -1.21
CA GLY A 309 28.75 25.74 -2.07
C GLY A 309 30.13 25.31 -1.57
N SER A 310 30.73 24.35 -2.26
CA SER A 310 32.09 23.90 -1.97
C SER A 310 32.81 23.55 -3.27
N GLU A 311 33.84 24.33 -3.59
CA GLU A 311 34.74 24.02 -4.73
C GLU A 311 35.51 22.72 -4.49
N GLU A 312 35.93 22.46 -3.24
CA GLU A 312 36.64 21.23 -2.84
C GLU A 312 35.76 19.96 -3.02
N LEU A 313 34.46 20.07 -2.77
CA LEU A 313 33.49 18.97 -2.92
C LEU A 313 32.76 18.99 -4.27
N GLY A 314 33.09 19.94 -5.16
CA GLY A 314 32.61 19.99 -6.54
C GLY A 314 31.12 20.34 -6.73
N TYR A 315 30.51 21.09 -5.80
CA TYR A 315 29.12 21.54 -5.93
C TYR A 315 28.94 23.05 -5.75
N GLU A 316 28.06 23.61 -6.59
CA GLU A 316 27.74 25.02 -6.65
C GLU A 316 26.90 25.49 -5.45
N PRO A 317 26.92 26.80 -5.14
CA PRO A 317 26.01 27.45 -4.19
C PRO A 317 24.55 27.02 -4.42
N ASN A 318 23.86 26.58 -3.36
CA ASN A 318 22.48 26.13 -3.47
C ASN A 318 21.51 27.31 -3.29
N PRO A 319 20.82 27.77 -4.35
CA PRO A 319 19.89 28.89 -4.25
C PRO A 319 18.60 28.51 -3.50
N MET A 320 18.29 27.22 -3.32
CA MET A 320 17.08 26.82 -2.62
C MET A 320 17.14 27.26 -1.16
N VAL A 321 18.29 27.16 -0.49
CA VAL A 321 18.45 27.55 0.93
C VAL A 321 18.57 29.05 1.16
N THR A 322 18.51 29.88 0.11
CA THR A 322 18.57 31.35 0.23
C THR A 322 17.19 32.00 0.08
N THR A 323 17.15 33.32 0.24
CA THR A 323 15.93 34.13 0.01
C THR A 323 15.42 34.00 -1.42
N PHE A 324 16.30 33.81 -2.42
CA PHE A 324 15.92 33.65 -3.83
C PHE A 324 15.09 32.40 -4.10
N GLY A 325 15.47 31.25 -3.52
CA GLY A 325 14.74 29.99 -3.70
C GLY A 325 13.41 29.90 -2.94
N THR A 326 13.10 30.88 -2.09
CA THR A 326 11.91 30.83 -1.22
C THR A 326 10.61 30.83 -2.02
N PHE A 327 10.51 31.61 -3.10
CA PHE A 327 9.33 31.60 -3.96
C PHE A 327 9.27 30.36 -4.87
N GLU A 328 10.41 29.88 -5.34
CA GLU A 328 10.50 28.64 -6.13
C GLU A 328 10.08 27.41 -5.31
N ARG A 329 10.44 27.35 -4.04
CA ARG A 329 9.95 26.32 -3.12
C ARG A 329 8.43 26.38 -2.96
N LEU A 330 7.84 27.58 -2.88
CA LEU A 330 6.39 27.73 -2.77
C LEU A 330 5.66 27.22 -4.02
N SER A 331 6.19 27.52 -5.21
CA SER A 331 5.62 27.07 -6.48
C SER A 331 5.68 25.54 -6.62
N LEU A 332 6.83 24.94 -6.28
CA LEU A 332 7.01 23.49 -6.24
C LEU A 332 6.10 22.84 -5.20
N LEU A 333 5.98 23.40 -4.00
CA LEU A 333 5.08 22.89 -2.96
C LEU A 333 3.62 22.87 -3.40
N PHE A 334 3.16 23.89 -4.14
CA PHE A 334 1.81 23.89 -4.67
C PHE A 334 1.58 22.74 -5.66
N LEU A 335 2.53 22.50 -6.56
CA LEU A 335 2.50 21.37 -7.50
C LEU A 335 2.50 20.02 -6.75
N LEU A 336 3.40 19.87 -5.77
CA LEU A 336 3.53 18.67 -4.94
C LEU A 336 2.25 18.40 -4.15
N CYS A 337 1.64 19.43 -3.57
CA CYS A 337 0.36 19.28 -2.88
C CYS A 337 -0.68 18.67 -3.83
N VAL A 338 -0.90 19.27 -5.00
CA VAL A 338 -1.90 18.79 -5.96
C VAL A 338 -1.60 17.34 -6.39
N SER A 339 -0.35 17.04 -6.74
CA SER A 339 0.02 15.71 -7.21
C SER A 339 -0.07 14.65 -6.11
N HIS A 340 0.45 14.92 -4.91
CA HIS A 340 0.42 14.00 -3.78
C HIS A 340 -0.99 13.80 -3.22
N PHE A 341 -1.85 14.83 -3.23
CA PHE A 341 -3.25 14.64 -2.85
C PHE A 341 -3.97 13.72 -3.85
N VAL A 342 -3.78 13.93 -5.15
CA VAL A 342 -4.40 13.07 -6.18
C VAL A 342 -3.88 11.63 -6.06
N LEU A 343 -2.56 11.45 -6.05
CA LEU A 343 -1.91 10.13 -5.98
C LEU A 343 -2.22 9.44 -4.64
N GLY A 344 -2.07 10.16 -3.54
CA GLY A 344 -2.36 9.67 -2.20
C GLY A 344 -3.81 9.22 -2.07
N MET A 345 -4.78 9.98 -2.59
CA MET A 345 -6.18 9.59 -2.57
C MET A 345 -6.42 8.30 -3.37
N LEU A 346 -5.78 8.14 -4.53
CA LEU A 346 -5.88 6.90 -5.31
C LEU A 346 -5.31 5.70 -4.54
N PHE A 347 -4.15 5.87 -3.90
CA PHE A 347 -3.51 4.82 -3.13
C PHE A 347 -4.30 4.46 -1.87
N LEU A 348 -4.93 5.43 -1.22
CA LEU A 348 -5.85 5.20 -0.10
C LEU A 348 -7.08 4.40 -0.51
N VAL A 349 -7.66 4.65 -1.69
CA VAL A 349 -8.78 3.85 -2.21
C VAL A 349 -8.36 2.39 -2.43
N ILE A 350 -7.15 2.17 -2.97
CA ILE A 350 -6.61 0.83 -3.20
C ILE A 350 -6.34 0.11 -1.87
N ALA A 351 -5.61 0.76 -0.95
CA ALA A 351 -5.31 0.22 0.38
C ALA A 351 -6.60 -0.05 1.17
N GLY A 352 -7.52 0.91 1.19
CA GLY A 352 -8.83 0.76 1.83
C GLY A 352 -9.66 -0.38 1.24
N SER A 353 -9.59 -0.59 -0.08
CA SER A 353 -10.24 -1.74 -0.72
C SER A 353 -9.63 -3.07 -0.24
N MET A 354 -8.30 -3.16 -0.16
CA MET A 354 -7.63 -4.37 0.36
C MET A 354 -8.05 -4.68 1.79
N ILE A 355 -8.06 -3.66 2.67
CA ILE A 355 -8.50 -3.79 4.07
C ILE A 355 -9.96 -4.22 4.12
N LEU A 356 -10.85 -3.60 3.32
CA LEU A 356 -12.26 -3.95 3.25
C LEU A 356 -12.46 -5.42 2.88
N TYR A 357 -11.72 -5.94 1.89
CA TYR A 357 -11.83 -7.35 1.51
C TYR A 357 -11.33 -8.31 2.58
N GLN A 358 -10.34 -7.92 3.39
CA GLN A 358 -9.96 -8.68 4.59
C GLN A 358 -11.09 -8.72 5.63
N PHE A 359 -11.79 -7.60 5.85
CA PHE A 359 -12.95 -7.57 6.75
C PHE A 359 -14.10 -8.42 6.22
N LEU A 360 -14.39 -8.35 4.92
CA LEU A 360 -15.42 -9.17 4.29
C LEU A 360 -15.07 -10.67 4.36
N PHE A 361 -13.79 -11.02 4.24
CA PHE A 361 -13.31 -12.39 4.43
C PHE A 361 -13.57 -12.92 5.84
N VAL A 362 -13.25 -12.12 6.86
CA VAL A 362 -13.55 -12.44 8.26
C VAL A 362 -15.05 -12.54 8.49
N LEU A 363 -15.84 -11.59 7.98
CA LEU A 363 -17.27 -11.53 8.18
C LEU A 363 -17.99 -12.72 7.53
N ILE A 364 -17.63 -13.09 6.29
CA ILE A 364 -18.28 -14.20 5.60
C ILE A 364 -17.94 -15.55 6.26
N ALA A 365 -16.79 -15.70 6.91
CA ALA A 365 -16.44 -16.89 7.66
C ALA A 365 -17.45 -17.20 8.78
N LEU A 366 -17.97 -16.17 9.45
CA LEU A 366 -19.00 -16.31 10.50
C LEU A 366 -20.33 -16.87 9.98
N PHE A 367 -20.60 -16.74 8.67
CA PHE A 367 -21.79 -17.31 8.04
C PHE A 367 -21.63 -18.78 7.65
N ALA A 368 -20.47 -19.40 7.86
CA ALA A 368 -20.22 -20.78 7.49
C ALA A 368 -21.25 -21.77 8.11
N PRO A 369 -21.56 -21.71 9.43
CA PRO A 369 -22.54 -22.63 10.03
C PRO A 369 -23.90 -22.59 9.34
N PHE A 370 -24.39 -21.39 9.01
CA PHE A 370 -25.64 -21.26 8.28
C PHE A 370 -25.55 -21.81 6.85
N ALA A 371 -24.47 -21.51 6.13
CA ALA A 371 -24.28 -21.94 4.75
C ALA A 371 -24.24 -23.47 4.62
N PHE A 372 -23.49 -24.14 5.49
CA PHE A 372 -23.41 -25.61 5.52
C PHE A 372 -24.71 -26.25 6.00
N LEU A 373 -25.43 -25.66 6.96
CA LEU A 373 -26.74 -26.16 7.38
C LEU A 373 -27.72 -26.20 6.21
N MET A 374 -27.83 -25.09 5.49
CA MET A 374 -28.77 -24.96 4.37
C MET A 374 -28.42 -25.93 3.23
N ALA A 375 -27.12 -26.10 2.95
CA ALA A 375 -26.65 -27.00 1.90
C ALA A 375 -26.86 -28.49 2.20
N LEU A 376 -27.23 -28.87 3.44
CA LEU A 376 -27.63 -30.25 3.75
C LEU A 376 -28.82 -30.71 2.92
N ASN A 377 -29.74 -29.79 2.61
CA ASN A 377 -30.79 -30.07 1.66
C ASN A 377 -30.20 -29.98 0.24
N PRO A 378 -30.21 -31.07 -0.57
CA PRO A 378 -29.63 -31.04 -1.91
C PRO A 378 -30.19 -29.94 -2.81
N ALA A 379 -31.47 -29.57 -2.61
CA ALA A 379 -32.13 -28.48 -3.33
C ALA A 379 -31.43 -27.12 -3.12
N TRP A 380 -30.74 -26.95 -2.00
CA TRP A 380 -30.05 -25.73 -1.59
C TRP A 380 -28.53 -25.91 -1.49
N SER A 381 -27.99 -26.97 -2.07
CA SER A 381 -26.55 -27.27 -2.08
C SER A 381 -25.69 -26.13 -2.64
N SER A 382 -26.24 -25.32 -3.54
CA SER A 382 -25.59 -24.14 -4.10
C SER A 382 -25.27 -23.06 -3.06
N VAL A 383 -25.90 -23.06 -1.88
CA VAL A 383 -25.66 -22.09 -0.81
C VAL A 383 -24.23 -22.22 -0.27
N ALA A 384 -23.79 -23.44 0.06
CA ALA A 384 -22.42 -23.67 0.54
C ALA A 384 -21.39 -23.38 -0.55
N THR A 385 -21.65 -23.77 -1.79
CA THR A 385 -20.76 -23.45 -2.93
C THR A 385 -20.66 -21.94 -3.15
N THR A 386 -21.77 -21.20 -3.07
CA THR A 386 -21.80 -19.75 -3.22
C THR A 386 -21.07 -19.07 -2.06
N TRP A 387 -21.27 -19.56 -0.84
CA TRP A 387 -20.54 -19.09 0.34
C TRP A 387 -19.03 -19.32 0.17
N PHE A 388 -18.61 -20.53 -0.20
CA PHE A 388 -17.21 -20.88 -0.38
C PHE A 388 -16.55 -20.04 -1.48
N ARG A 389 -17.24 -19.84 -2.60
CA ARG A 389 -16.78 -18.95 -3.69
C ARG A 389 -16.58 -17.51 -3.21
N LYS A 390 -17.47 -16.98 -2.37
CA LYS A 390 -17.32 -15.64 -1.77
C LYS A 390 -16.16 -15.60 -0.78
N PHE A 391 -16.06 -16.60 0.09
CA PHE A 391 -15.00 -16.74 1.08
C PHE A 391 -13.62 -16.74 0.42
N VAL A 392 -13.37 -17.63 -0.54
CA VAL A 392 -12.12 -17.63 -1.31
C VAL A 392 -11.99 -16.38 -2.19
N GLY A 393 -13.09 -15.93 -2.79
CA GLY A 393 -13.12 -14.80 -3.70
C GLY A 393 -12.69 -13.48 -3.07
N TYR A 394 -13.03 -13.20 -1.81
CA TYR A 394 -12.58 -11.99 -1.13
C TYR A 394 -11.05 -11.95 -0.99
N GLN A 395 -10.43 -13.08 -0.64
CA GLN A 395 -8.98 -13.15 -0.54
C GLN A 395 -8.30 -13.06 -1.91
N LEU A 396 -8.89 -13.66 -2.95
CA LEU A 396 -8.38 -13.54 -4.32
C LEU A 396 -8.50 -12.11 -4.88
N ILE A 397 -9.57 -11.38 -4.56
CA ILE A 397 -9.69 -9.97 -4.95
C ILE A 397 -8.64 -9.12 -4.23
N LYS A 398 -8.41 -9.33 -2.92
CA LYS A 398 -7.32 -8.67 -2.18
C LYS A 398 -5.97 -8.91 -2.87
N LEU A 399 -5.65 -10.16 -3.21
CA LEU A 399 -4.45 -10.53 -3.95
C LEU A 399 -4.35 -9.75 -5.27
N ILE A 400 -5.39 -9.79 -6.10
CA ILE A 400 -5.39 -9.14 -7.43
C ILE A 400 -5.16 -7.64 -7.30
N ILE A 401 -5.79 -6.98 -6.31
CA ILE A 401 -5.58 -5.56 -6.03
C ILE A 401 -4.13 -5.30 -5.59
N GLY A 402 -3.58 -6.13 -4.72
CA GLY A 402 -2.19 -6.03 -4.26
C GLY A 402 -1.18 -6.16 -5.41
N VAL A 403 -1.38 -7.16 -6.28
CA VAL A 403 -0.60 -7.35 -7.52
C VAL A 403 -0.69 -6.13 -8.43
N PHE A 404 -1.91 -5.65 -8.70
CA PHE A 404 -2.15 -4.48 -9.53
C PHE A 404 -1.42 -3.24 -8.99
N PHE A 405 -1.50 -3.03 -7.67
CA PHE A 405 -0.82 -1.92 -7.01
C PHE A 405 0.70 -2.04 -7.10
N SER A 406 1.26 -3.23 -6.88
CA SER A 406 2.69 -3.46 -7.06
C SER A 406 3.13 -3.13 -8.49
N MET A 407 2.41 -3.60 -9.50
CA MET A 407 2.74 -3.32 -10.90
C MET A 407 2.71 -1.82 -11.18
N LEU A 408 1.74 -1.11 -10.60
CA LEU A 408 1.63 0.34 -10.70
C LEU A 408 2.86 1.05 -10.10
N LEU A 409 3.32 0.62 -8.93
CA LEU A 409 4.54 1.18 -8.31
C LEU A 409 5.80 0.85 -9.11
N THR A 410 5.94 -0.37 -9.63
CA THR A 410 7.07 -0.73 -10.50
C THR A 410 7.08 0.13 -11.77
N LEU A 411 5.93 0.32 -12.41
CA LEU A 411 5.83 1.13 -13.62
C LEU A 411 6.12 2.62 -13.34
N SER A 412 5.69 3.11 -12.18
CA SER A 412 6.05 4.45 -11.69
C SER A 412 7.56 4.64 -11.59
N GLN A 413 8.26 3.69 -10.97
CA GLN A 413 9.71 3.79 -10.80
C GLN A 413 10.45 3.67 -12.13
N PHE A 414 10.02 2.76 -12.99
CA PHE A 414 10.55 2.66 -14.35
C PHE A 414 10.42 3.98 -15.12
N LEU A 415 9.28 4.67 -15.00
CA LEU A 415 9.07 5.96 -15.64
C LEU A 415 10.06 7.02 -15.13
N TYR A 416 10.32 7.02 -13.82
CA TYR A 416 11.29 7.91 -13.18
C TYR A 416 12.72 7.63 -13.65
N ASP A 417 13.12 6.36 -13.75
CA ASP A 417 14.46 5.95 -14.19
C ASP A 417 14.72 6.30 -15.68
N VAL A 418 13.72 6.13 -16.55
CA VAL A 418 13.83 6.46 -17.98
C VAL A 418 13.78 7.97 -18.24
N ASN A 419 13.04 8.72 -17.41
CA ASN A 419 12.87 10.16 -17.51
C ASN A 419 13.35 10.86 -16.24
N PRO A 420 14.66 10.79 -15.93
CA PRO A 420 15.18 11.34 -14.70
C PRO A 420 14.98 12.86 -14.69
N PRO A 421 14.60 13.46 -13.54
CA PRO A 421 14.33 14.89 -13.41
C PRO A 421 15.46 15.80 -13.93
N GLN A 422 16.72 15.34 -13.89
CA GLN A 422 17.89 16.03 -14.41
C GLN A 422 17.83 16.26 -15.92
N LYS A 423 17.23 15.31 -16.66
CA LYS A 423 17.20 15.32 -18.13
C LYS A 423 15.96 16.03 -18.68
N VAL A 424 14.80 15.80 -18.06
CA VAL A 424 13.50 16.26 -18.57
C VAL A 424 12.85 17.35 -17.73
N GLY A 425 13.40 17.64 -16.54
CA GLY A 425 12.85 18.57 -15.57
C GLY A 425 11.87 17.90 -14.61
N TYR A 426 11.94 18.28 -13.33
CA TYR A 426 11.14 17.69 -12.25
C TYR A 426 9.62 17.84 -12.43
N ILE A 427 9.16 19.00 -12.91
CA ILE A 427 7.75 19.25 -13.18
C ILE A 427 7.21 18.27 -14.22
N TRP A 428 8.00 18.01 -15.28
CA TRP A 428 7.62 17.07 -16.33
C TRP A 428 7.56 15.63 -15.79
N THR A 429 8.53 15.24 -14.98
CA THR A 429 8.54 13.93 -14.32
C THR A 429 7.28 13.73 -13.47
N ILE A 430 6.89 14.71 -12.63
CA ILE A 430 5.65 14.64 -11.85
C ILE A 430 4.42 14.56 -12.75
N ALA A 431 4.36 15.36 -13.82
CA ALA A 431 3.21 15.35 -14.73
C ALA A 431 3.04 14.00 -15.43
N MET A 432 4.12 13.42 -15.95
CA MET A 432 4.12 12.09 -16.55
C MET A 432 3.72 11.02 -15.54
N GLN A 433 4.26 11.09 -14.34
CA GLN A 433 3.93 10.20 -13.23
C GLN A 433 2.43 10.24 -12.88
N LEU A 434 1.86 11.45 -12.80
CA LEU A 434 0.44 11.63 -12.54
C LEU A 434 -0.41 11.08 -13.68
N ILE A 435 -0.07 11.38 -14.94
CA ILE A 435 -0.78 10.86 -16.11
C ILE A 435 -0.73 9.35 -16.15
N LEU A 436 0.42 8.73 -15.85
CA LEU A 436 0.58 7.29 -15.84
C LEU A 436 -0.31 6.65 -14.77
N VAL A 437 -0.22 7.10 -13.52
CA VAL A 437 -0.98 6.51 -12.41
C VAL A 437 -2.48 6.71 -12.62
N VAL A 438 -2.90 7.92 -12.99
CA VAL A 438 -4.32 8.21 -13.27
C VAL A 438 -4.81 7.40 -14.47
N GLY A 439 -4.01 7.30 -15.54
CA GLY A 439 -4.35 6.53 -16.74
C GLY A 439 -4.51 5.03 -16.46
N VAL A 440 -3.58 4.45 -15.72
CA VAL A 440 -3.63 3.03 -15.30
C VAL A 440 -4.85 2.77 -14.41
N VAL A 441 -5.11 3.65 -13.43
CA VAL A 441 -6.28 3.51 -12.56
C VAL A 441 -7.60 3.75 -13.31
N TRP A 442 -7.63 4.63 -14.31
CA TRP A 442 -8.79 4.79 -15.19
C TRP A 442 -9.08 3.50 -15.95
N LYS A 443 -8.04 2.86 -16.51
CA LYS A 443 -8.12 1.58 -17.22
C LYS A 443 -8.12 0.34 -16.33
N ARG A 444 -8.26 0.50 -15.01
CA ARG A 444 -8.24 -0.62 -14.05
C ARG A 444 -9.26 -1.72 -14.34
N LYS A 445 -10.44 -1.42 -14.89
CA LYS A 445 -11.46 -2.45 -15.16
C LYS A 445 -10.95 -3.45 -16.21
N ASP A 446 -10.45 -2.92 -17.32
CA ASP A 446 -9.90 -3.70 -18.43
C ASP A 446 -8.69 -4.53 -17.97
N LEU A 447 -7.82 -3.95 -17.12
CA LEU A 447 -6.62 -4.63 -16.59
C LEU A 447 -6.96 -5.70 -15.53
N LEU A 448 -7.88 -5.39 -14.62
CA LEU A 448 -8.33 -6.32 -13.59
C LEU A 448 -9.14 -7.47 -14.20
N GLU A 449 -9.85 -7.27 -15.30
CA GLU A 449 -10.56 -8.33 -16.00
C GLU A 449 -9.61 -9.43 -16.51
N ILE A 450 -8.42 -9.07 -16.99
CA ILE A 450 -7.41 -10.04 -17.44
C ILE A 450 -6.93 -10.90 -16.25
N LEU A 451 -6.67 -10.25 -15.11
CA LEU A 451 -6.25 -10.94 -13.88
C LEU A 451 -7.38 -11.79 -13.27
N GLN A 452 -8.63 -11.38 -13.50
CA GLN A 452 -9.83 -12.08 -13.05
C GLN A 452 -10.34 -13.11 -14.07
N ALA A 453 -9.82 -13.16 -15.30
CA ALA A 453 -10.30 -14.04 -16.37
C ALA A 453 -10.30 -15.54 -16.00
N PRO A 454 -9.32 -16.06 -15.22
CA PRO A 454 -9.38 -17.43 -14.72
C PRO A 454 -10.55 -17.67 -13.75
N MET A 455 -11.04 -16.62 -13.08
CA MET A 455 -12.14 -16.67 -12.12
C MET A 455 -13.52 -16.32 -12.71
N ALA A 456 -13.55 -15.53 -13.79
CA ALA A 456 -14.77 -15.03 -14.41
C ALA A 456 -15.47 -16.04 -15.34
N LYS A 457 -14.82 -17.17 -15.62
CA LYS A 457 -15.30 -18.22 -16.55
C LYS A 457 -16.44 -19.08 -15.98
N GLU A 458 -17.52 -18.43 -15.57
CA GLU A 458 -18.80 -19.10 -15.32
C GLU A 458 -20.03 -18.18 -15.54
N LYS A 459 -19.87 -17.11 -16.33
CA LYS A 459 -20.97 -16.24 -16.74
C LYS A 459 -21.07 -16.15 -18.26
N LYS A 460 -21.39 -17.29 -18.88
CA LYS A 460 -22.12 -17.50 -20.16
C LYS A 460 -21.83 -18.91 -20.66
N LEU A 461 -22.68 -19.85 -20.28
CA LEU A 461 -22.91 -21.09 -21.04
C LEU A 461 -24.40 -21.14 -21.40
N ASP A 462 -24.91 -20.04 -21.96
CA ASP A 462 -26.15 -20.08 -22.72
C ASP A 462 -25.83 -20.60 -24.12
N GLY A 463 -26.70 -21.51 -24.57
CA GLY A 463 -26.44 -22.46 -25.62
C GLY A 463 -26.03 -21.85 -26.96
N ASN A 464 -25.27 -22.68 -27.68
CA ASN A 464 -24.90 -22.58 -29.08
C ASN A 464 -23.63 -21.77 -29.40
N ILE A 465 -22.46 -22.32 -29.06
CA ILE A 465 -21.22 -22.06 -29.81
C ILE A 465 -20.50 -23.38 -30.06
N ASN A 466 -20.22 -23.59 -31.34
CA ASN A 466 -19.50 -24.69 -31.96
C ASN A 466 -18.18 -24.99 -31.23
N ILE A 467 -17.99 -26.23 -30.79
CA ILE A 467 -16.75 -26.70 -30.14
C ILE A 467 -15.71 -26.94 -31.23
N GLU A 468 -15.16 -25.86 -31.78
CA GLU A 468 -13.82 -25.90 -32.34
C GLU A 468 -12.99 -24.83 -31.64
N MET A 469 -12.12 -25.31 -30.75
CA MET A 469 -10.99 -24.65 -30.06
C MET A 469 -11.24 -24.18 -28.61
N PRO A 470 -10.69 -24.91 -27.62
CA PRO A 470 -9.25 -24.87 -27.35
C PRO A 470 -8.55 -26.25 -27.28
N ILE A 471 -9.03 -27.24 -28.05
CA ILE A 471 -8.39 -28.57 -28.12
C ILE A 471 -7.24 -28.60 -29.14
N ASN A 472 -7.32 -27.90 -30.31
CA ASN A 472 -6.23 -27.97 -31.30
C ASN A 472 -4.97 -27.17 -30.93
N TYR A 473 -5.01 -26.28 -29.94
CA TYR A 473 -3.80 -25.64 -29.45
C TYR A 473 -2.98 -26.59 -28.55
N VAL A 474 -3.64 -27.42 -27.75
CA VAL A 474 -2.96 -28.40 -26.90
C VAL A 474 -2.46 -29.58 -27.74
N THR A 475 -3.25 -30.07 -28.70
CA THR A 475 -2.79 -31.17 -29.58
C THR A 475 -1.64 -30.78 -30.49
N LYS A 476 -1.60 -29.55 -31.03
CA LYS A 476 -0.44 -29.08 -31.80
C LYS A 476 0.85 -29.01 -30.97
N TYR A 477 0.76 -28.66 -29.68
CA TYR A 477 1.92 -28.65 -28.81
C TYR A 477 2.38 -30.06 -28.43
N THR A 478 1.44 -30.98 -28.17
CA THR A 478 1.77 -32.38 -27.86
C THR A 478 2.29 -33.15 -29.08
N GLU A 479 1.78 -32.91 -30.28
CA GLU A 479 2.29 -33.53 -31.52
C GLU A 479 3.68 -33.00 -31.91
N LYS A 480 3.92 -31.70 -31.70
CA LYS A 480 5.24 -31.08 -31.94
C LYS A 480 6.29 -31.53 -30.91
N MET A 481 5.86 -31.87 -29.69
CA MET A 481 6.70 -32.51 -28.68
C MET A 481 6.95 -33.99 -28.99
N ALA A 482 5.92 -34.75 -29.37
CA ALA A 482 6.05 -36.16 -29.71
C ALA A 482 6.99 -36.38 -30.91
N SER A 483 6.88 -35.55 -31.96
CA SER A 483 7.79 -35.60 -33.13
C SER A 483 9.23 -35.21 -32.78
N ARG A 484 9.44 -34.26 -31.87
CA ARG A 484 10.79 -33.90 -31.39
C ARG A 484 11.42 -35.01 -30.53
N VAL A 485 10.63 -35.70 -29.72
CA VAL A 485 11.08 -36.84 -28.91
C VAL A 485 11.38 -38.06 -29.79
N GLN A 486 10.60 -38.30 -30.84
CA GLN A 486 10.85 -39.39 -31.77
C GLN A 486 12.13 -39.17 -32.60
N ASN A 487 12.42 -37.94 -33.01
CA ASN A 487 13.67 -37.60 -33.72
C ASN A 487 14.92 -37.67 -32.84
N LEU A 488 14.79 -37.56 -31.51
CA LEU A 488 15.89 -37.77 -30.55
C LEU A 488 16.16 -39.27 -30.29
N ARG A 489 15.18 -40.13 -30.52
CA ARG A 489 15.31 -41.59 -30.30
C ARG A 489 15.91 -42.33 -31.50
N ILE A 490 15.98 -41.70 -32.67
CA ILE A 490 16.56 -42.26 -33.92
C ILE A 490 18.05 -41.86 -34.10
N ARG A 491 18.61 -41.01 -33.21
CA ARG A 491 20.03 -40.60 -33.24
C ARG A 491 20.88 -41.20 -32.10
N LYS A 492 20.56 -42.41 -31.65
CA LYS A 492 21.49 -43.23 -30.86
C LYS A 492 21.78 -44.54 -31.57
#